data_AF-M0G753-F1
#
_entry.id   AF-M0G753-F1
#
_cell.length_a   1.000
_cell.length_b   1.000
_cell.length_c   1.000
_cell.angle_alpha   90.00
_cell.angle_beta   90.00
_cell.angle_gamma   90.00
#
_symmetry.space_group_name_H-M   'P 1'
#
loop_
_entity.id
_entity.type
_entity.pdbx_description
1 polymer ?
#
loop_
_entity_poly.entity_id
_entity_poly.type
_entity_poly.pdbx_seq_one_letter_code
_entity_poly.pdbx_strand_id
1 'polypeptide(L)'
;MSEQGGEPLPDVDIADVSPMAWRLLRVAAGYNQRAVERAVDDLMQAHISMLESGSRGLSRSRRRALLSLYAAELDDEQVRTLVDHF
;
A
#
# COMPACT_ATOMS: atom_id res chain seq x y z
N MET A 1 6.48 25.27 12.43
CA MET A 1 6.89 24.02 11.77
C MET A 1 5.85 22.99 12.15
N SER A 2 4.87 22.74 11.30
CA SER A 2 3.82 21.76 11.59
C SER A 2 4.36 20.39 11.22
N GLU A 3 4.63 19.59 12.23
CA GLU A 3 4.98 18.18 12.05
C GLU A 3 3.80 17.45 11.40
N GLN A 4 4.14 16.61 10.42
CA GLN A 4 3.21 15.86 9.61
C GLN A 4 2.42 14.88 10.48
N GLY A 5 1.17 15.21 10.80
CA GLY A 5 0.21 14.28 11.39
C GLY A 5 -0.33 13.34 10.32
N GLY A 6 0.49 12.39 9.86
CA GLY A 6 -0.04 11.16 9.28
C GLY A 6 -0.39 10.23 10.44
N GLU A 7 -1.58 9.62 10.42
CA GLU A 7 -1.91 8.59 11.40
C GLU A 7 -0.80 7.52 11.45
N PRO A 8 -0.48 6.99 12.65
CA PRO A 8 0.51 5.93 12.76
C PRO A 8 0.06 4.77 11.87
N LEU A 9 0.92 4.38 10.94
CA LEU A 9 0.65 3.20 10.12
C LEU A 9 0.51 1.97 11.02
N PRO A 10 -0.37 1.02 10.65
CA PRO A 10 -0.44 -0.25 11.36
C PRO A 10 0.94 -0.90 11.42
N ASP A 11 1.24 -1.54 12.55
CA ASP A 11 2.52 -2.20 12.83
C ASP A 11 2.69 -3.45 11.95
N VAL A 12 3.09 -3.19 10.71
CA VAL A 12 3.22 -4.17 9.63
C VAL A 12 4.63 -4.10 9.07
N ASP A 13 5.28 -5.26 8.94
CA ASP A 13 6.54 -5.34 8.21
C ASP A 13 6.32 -5.24 6.70
N ILE A 14 6.37 -4.01 6.18
CA ILE A 14 6.23 -3.69 4.76
C ILE A 14 7.28 -4.34 3.84
N ALA A 15 8.36 -4.89 4.40
CA ALA A 15 9.36 -5.62 3.62
C ALA A 15 8.81 -6.94 3.09
N ASP A 16 7.96 -7.60 3.89
CA ASP A 16 7.51 -8.98 3.70
C ASP A 16 6.07 -9.09 3.16
N VAL A 17 5.39 -7.96 2.96
CA VAL A 17 4.06 -7.94 2.33
C VAL A 17 4.13 -8.53 0.92
N SER A 18 3.37 -9.60 0.70
CA SER A 18 3.36 -10.34 -0.56
C SER A 18 2.74 -9.53 -1.72
N PRO A 19 3.06 -9.86 -2.99
CA PRO A 19 2.38 -9.26 -4.14
C PRO A 19 0.85 -9.39 -4.10
N MET A 20 0.34 -10.50 -3.55
CA MET A 20 -1.10 -10.72 -3.42
C MET A 20 -1.68 -9.80 -2.34
N ALA A 21 -1.05 -9.72 -1.16
CA ALA A 21 -1.47 -8.82 -0.10
C ALA A 21 -1.53 -7.36 -0.59
N TRP A 22 -0.53 -6.89 -1.35
CA TRP A 22 -0.57 -5.56 -1.96
C TRP A 22 -1.79 -5.33 -2.85
N ARG A 23 -2.14 -6.32 -3.68
CA ARG A 23 -3.33 -6.24 -4.54
C ARG A 23 -4.61 -6.20 -3.71
N LEU A 24 -4.71 -7.04 -2.69
CA LEU A 24 -5.89 -7.13 -1.85
C LEU A 24 -6.09 -5.86 -1.03
N LEU A 25 -5.03 -5.31 -0.43
CA LEU A 25 -5.07 -4.01 0.25
C LEU A 25 -5.60 -2.92 -0.67
N ARG A 26 -5.08 -2.83 -1.90
CA ARG A 26 -5.54 -1.84 -2.87
C ARG A 26 -7.03 -1.99 -3.20
N VAL A 27 -7.48 -3.22 -3.46
CA VAL A 27 -8.87 -3.49 -3.86
C VAL A 27 -9.82 -3.28 -2.68
N ALA A 28 -9.46 -3.72 -1.49
CA ALA A 28 -10.24 -3.53 -0.27
C ALA A 28 -10.40 -2.04 0.06
N ALA A 29 -9.32 -1.25 -0.12
CA ALA A 29 -9.34 0.21 0.01
C ALA A 29 -10.08 0.92 -1.14
N GLY A 30 -10.70 0.20 -2.08
CA GLY A 30 -11.52 0.78 -3.16
C GLY A 30 -10.73 1.41 -4.31
N TYR A 31 -9.40 1.27 -4.35
CA TYR A 31 -8.57 1.88 -5.39
C TYR A 31 -8.42 0.96 -6.61
N ASN A 32 -8.55 1.53 -7.81
CA ASN A 32 -7.94 0.96 -9.01
C ASN A 32 -6.52 1.53 -9.20
N GLN A 33 -5.69 0.92 -10.04
CA GLN A 33 -4.28 1.33 -10.18
C GLN A 33 -4.13 2.77 -10.72
N ARG A 34 -5.07 3.26 -11.53
CA ARG A 34 -5.06 4.65 -12.03
C ARG A 34 -5.42 5.66 -10.94
N ALA A 35 -6.27 5.29 -9.99
CA ALA A 35 -6.57 6.10 -8.83
C ALA A 35 -5.34 6.22 -7.92
N VAL A 36 -4.57 5.15 -7.76
CA VAL A 36 -3.29 5.17 -7.01
C VAL A 36 -2.29 6.11 -7.65
N GLU A 37 -2.11 6.06 -8.97
CA GLU A 37 -1.20 6.97 -9.69
C GLU A 37 -1.55 8.45 -9.50
N ARG A 38 -2.83 8.78 -9.31
CA ARG A 38 -3.28 10.15 -9.02
C ARG A 38 -3.10 10.55 -7.55
N ALA A 39 -3.04 9.58 -6.66
CA ALA A 39 -3.01 9.80 -5.22
C ALA A 39 -1.59 9.77 -4.62
N VAL A 40 -0.66 9.08 -5.29
CA VAL A 40 0.73 8.95 -4.82
C VAL A 40 1.69 9.45 -5.89
N ASP A 41 2.35 10.56 -5.60
CA ASP A 41 3.38 11.13 -6.46
C ASP A 41 4.49 10.10 -6.74
N ASP A 42 5.10 10.20 -7.93
CA ASP A 42 6.17 9.32 -8.41
C ASP A 42 5.82 7.82 -8.50
N LEU A 43 4.52 7.47 -8.46
CA LEU A 43 4.02 6.13 -8.76
C LEU A 43 3.13 6.13 -9.99
N MET A 44 3.54 5.38 -11.01
CA MET A 44 2.73 5.11 -12.20
C MET A 44 1.97 3.79 -12.03
N GLN A 45 0.88 3.61 -12.77
CA GLN A 45 0.11 2.37 -12.83
C GLN A 45 1.00 1.14 -13.10
N ALA A 46 2.03 1.28 -13.96
CA ALA A 46 2.99 0.21 -14.25
C ALA A 46 3.80 -0.23 -13.01
N HIS A 47 4.14 0.68 -12.10
CA HIS A 47 4.83 0.34 -10.85
C HIS A 47 3.95 -0.53 -9.96
N ILE A 48 2.64 -0.22 -9.88
CA ILE A 48 1.66 -1.00 -9.11
C ILE A 48 1.49 -2.40 -9.72
N SER A 49 1.36 -2.48 -11.05
CA SER A 49 1.27 -3.77 -11.75
C SER A 49 2.49 -4.66 -11.49
N MET A 50 3.69 -4.08 -11.52
CA MET A 50 4.93 -4.82 -11.24
C MET A 50 5.01 -5.31 -9.78
N LEU A 51 4.58 -4.48 -8.82
CA LEU A 51 4.51 -4.85 -7.41
C LEU A 51 3.56 -6.03 -7.20
N GLU A 52 2.33 -5.92 -7.72
CA GLU A 52 1.26 -6.92 -7.54
C GLU A 52 1.48 -8.23 -8.32
N SER A 53 2.37 -8.22 -9.31
CA SER A 53 2.80 -9.44 -10.00
C SER A 53 4.05 -10.06 -9.39
N GLY A 54 4.72 -9.37 -8.46
CA GLY A 54 6.02 -9.80 -7.91
C GLY A 54 7.17 -9.69 -8.91
N SER A 55 6.96 -9.09 -10.09
CA SER A 55 7.99 -8.97 -11.12
C SER A 55 9.06 -7.93 -10.77
N ARG A 56 8.70 -6.91 -9.98
CA ARG A 56 9.67 -5.95 -9.42
C ARG A 56 9.11 -5.30 -8.15
N GLY A 57 9.93 -5.23 -7.11
CA GLY A 57 9.59 -4.52 -5.89
C GLY A 57 9.71 -2.99 -6.00
N LEU A 58 9.02 -2.30 -5.09
CA LEU A 58 9.18 -0.85 -4.88
C LEU A 58 10.18 -0.55 -3.77
N SER A 59 10.72 0.67 -3.76
CA SER A 59 11.47 1.20 -2.63
C SER A 59 10.63 1.22 -1.36
N ARG A 60 11.28 1.17 -0.20
CA ARG A 60 10.62 1.20 1.11
C ARG A 60 9.72 2.44 1.29
N SER A 61 10.17 3.61 0.81
CA SER A 61 9.39 4.85 0.86
C SER A 61 8.08 4.77 0.08
N ARG A 62 8.12 4.20 -1.13
CA ARG A 62 6.93 4.02 -1.97
C ARG A 62 5.97 2.98 -1.41
N ARG A 63 6.49 1.87 -0.84
CA ARG A 63 5.65 0.90 -0.13
C ARG A 63 4.94 1.53 1.06
N ARG A 64 5.64 2.36 1.83
CA ARG A 64 5.07 3.07 2.97
C ARG A 64 3.96 4.04 2.53
N ALA A 65 4.18 4.78 1.45
CA ALA A 65 3.16 5.68 0.89
C ALA A 65 1.91 4.92 0.43
N LEU A 66 2.08 3.76 -0.22
CA LEU A 66 0.96 2.90 -0.61
C LEU A 66 0.20 2.34 0.59
N LEU A 67 0.91 1.81 1.60
CA LEU A 67 0.27 1.32 2.80
C LEU A 67 -0.50 2.43 3.50
N SER A 68 0.06 3.64 3.58
CA SER A 68 -0.64 4.80 4.13
C SER A 68 -1.91 5.15 3.37
N LEU A 69 -1.87 5.11 2.04
CA LEU A 69 -3.03 5.38 1.21
C LEU A 69 -4.13 4.33 1.44
N TYR A 70 -3.76 3.06 1.53
CA TYR A 70 -4.73 1.97 1.68
C TYR A 70 -5.28 1.88 3.10
N ALA A 71 -4.42 2.04 4.11
CA ALA A 71 -4.81 2.01 5.52
C ALA A 71 -5.71 3.19 5.90
N ALA A 72 -5.69 4.30 5.17
CA ALA A 72 -6.64 5.39 5.40
C ALA A 72 -8.11 5.01 5.12
N GLU A 73 -8.34 3.95 4.33
CA GLU A 73 -9.68 3.47 3.96
C GLU A 73 -10.03 2.12 4.64
N LEU A 74 -9.11 1.59 5.46
CA LEU A 74 -9.22 0.26 6.07
C LEU A 74 -8.99 0.38 7.57
N ASP A 75 -9.60 -0.50 8.37
CA ASP A 75 -9.23 -0.62 9.77
C ASP A 75 -7.93 -1.46 9.96
N ASP A 76 -7.31 -1.33 11.12
CA ASP A 76 -6.06 -2.02 11.45
C ASP A 76 -6.18 -3.55 11.37
N GLU A 77 -7.36 -4.10 11.69
CA GLU A 77 -7.62 -5.54 11.65
C GLU A 77 -7.68 -6.04 10.21
N GLN A 78 -8.33 -5.31 9.30
CA GLN A 78 -8.36 -5.60 7.88
C GLN A 78 -6.96 -5.55 7.27
N VAL A 79 -6.18 -4.50 7.56
CA VAL A 79 -4.80 -4.39 7.05
C VAL A 79 -3.97 -5.56 7.53
N ARG A 80 -4.01 -5.86 8.83
CA ARG A 80 -3.26 -6.97 9.42
C ARG A 80 -3.66 -8.31 8.83
N THR A 81 -4.97 -8.57 8.72
CA THR A 81 -5.49 -9.82 8.15
C THR A 81 -5.02 -10.01 6.71
N LEU A 82 -5.07 -8.96 5.89
CA LEU A 82 -4.65 -9.05 4.48
C LEU A 82 -3.15 -9.28 4.32
N VAL A 83 -2.33 -8.79 5.25
CA VAL A 83 -0.88 -8.98 5.22
C VAL A 83 -0.46 -10.32 5.80
N ASP A 84 -1.06 -10.75 6.92
CA ASP A 84 -0.65 -11.96 7.63
C ASP A 84 -1.09 -13.25 6.89
N HIS A 85 -2.18 -13.19 6.10
CA HIS A 85 -2.78 -14.37 5.48
C HIS A 85 -2.50 -14.57 3.99
N PHE A 86 -1.90 -13.59 3.30
CA PHE A 86 -1.71 -13.63 1.85
C PHE A 86 -0.30 -13.23 1.42
#